data_AF-A0A7W6KC17-F1
#
_entry.id   AF-A0A7W6KC17-F1
#
_cell.length_a   1.000
_cell.length_b   1.000
_cell.length_c   1.000
_cell.angle_alpha   90.00
_cell.angle_beta   90.00
_cell.angle_gamma   90.00
#
_symmetry.space_group_name_H-M   'P 1'
#
loop_
_entity.id
_entity.type
_entity.pdbx_description
1 polymer ?
#
loop_
_entity_poly.entity_id
_entity_poly.type
_entity_poly.pdbx_seq_one_letter_code
_entity_poly.pdbx_strand_id
1 'polypeptide(L)'
;MESIIVTIISMVSIIAPCIILGACCYFLTKKATAEAILMTIGAGTGLIIHLFYLLMPILTSYKNMPYSNISKYYTVIGVFNFISGLCFAIGFLILIINTVKKNKIVNDQSTKSID
;
A
#
# COMPACT_ATOMS: atom_id res chain seq x y z
N MET A 1 -29.49 -6.05 -12.66
CA MET A 1 -29.33 -6.12 -11.19
C MET A 1 -27.99 -6.74 -10.81
N GLU A 2 -27.62 -7.89 -11.39
CA GLU A 2 -26.32 -8.53 -11.12
C GLU A 2 -25.10 -7.66 -11.46
N SER A 3 -25.10 -6.91 -12.57
CA SER A 3 -23.96 -6.04 -12.91
C SER A 3 -23.74 -4.90 -11.91
N ILE A 4 -24.80 -4.40 -11.27
CA ILE A 4 -24.71 -3.34 -10.25
C ILE A 4 -24.08 -3.92 -8.98
N ILE A 5 -24.51 -5.10 -8.56
CA ILE A 5 -23.95 -5.78 -7.38
C ILE A 5 -22.46 -6.09 -7.60
N VAL A 6 -22.08 -6.60 -8.77
CA VAL A 6 -20.67 -6.87 -9.11
C VAL A 6 -19.84 -5.59 -9.16
N THR A 7 -20.40 -4.48 -9.65
CA THR A 7 -19.71 -3.18 -9.66
C THR A 7 -19.48 -2.65 -8.25
N ILE A 8 -20.48 -2.74 -7.37
CA ILE A 8 -20.38 -2.29 -5.98
C ILE A 8 -19.40 -3.17 -5.18
N ILE A 9 -19.38 -4.49 -5.40
CA ILE A 9 -18.40 -5.41 -4.81
C ILE A 9 -16.96 -5.06 -5.24
N SER A 10 -16.79 -4.62 -6.49
CA SER A 10 -15.48 -4.26 -7.04
C SER A 10 -14.94 -2.97 -6.40
N MET A 11 -15.82 -2.04 -6.03
CA MET A 11 -15.45 -0.80 -5.31
C MET A 11 -15.05 -1.05 -3.85
N VAL A 12 -15.60 -2.09 -3.21
CA VAL A 12 -15.18 -2.51 -1.86
C VAL A 12 -13.69 -2.85 -1.81
N SER A 13 -13.14 -3.41 -2.89
CA SER A 13 -11.71 -3.76 -2.95
C SER A 13 -10.77 -2.56 -2.95
N ILE A 14 -11.25 -1.35 -3.27
CA ILE A 14 -10.46 -0.10 -3.26
C ILE A 14 -10.44 0.58 -1.89
N ILE A 15 -11.40 0.24 -1.01
CA ILE A 15 -11.49 0.83 0.33
C ILE A 15 -10.23 0.52 1.13
N ALA A 16 -9.74 -0.71 1.07
CA ALA A 16 -8.54 -1.14 1.80
C ALA A 16 -7.27 -0.34 1.43
N PRO A 17 -6.84 -0.24 0.16
CA PRO A 17 -5.68 0.57 -0.22
C PRO A 17 -5.86 2.06 0.07
N CYS A 18 -7.09 2.60 0.01
CA CYS A 18 -7.37 3.99 0.40
C CYS A 18 -7.14 4.25 1.90
N ILE A 19 -7.58 3.34 2.78
CA ILE A 19 -7.37 3.45 4.23
C ILE A 19 -5.87 3.36 4.55
N ILE A 20 -5.17 2.41 3.92
CA ILE A 20 -3.72 2.23 4.11
C ILE A 20 -2.94 3.47 3.68
N LEU A 21 -3.28 4.05 2.52
CA LEU A 21 -2.66 5.29 2.05
C LEU A 21 -2.97 6.46 3.01
N GLY A 22 -4.22 6.58 3.47
CA GLY A 22 -4.62 7.61 4.44
C GLY A 22 -3.83 7.53 5.74
N ALA A 23 -3.63 6.32 6.28
CA ALA A 23 -2.81 6.10 7.47
C ALA A 23 -1.34 6.47 7.22
N CYS A 24 -0.77 6.12 6.07
CA CYS A 24 0.62 6.44 5.71
C CYS A 24 0.82 7.95 5.52
N CYS A 25 -0.09 8.63 4.82
CA CYS A 25 -0.07 10.07 4.64
C CYS A 25 -0.18 10.80 5.98
N TYR A 26 -1.07 10.34 6.88
CA TYR A 26 -1.17 10.91 8.23
C TYR A 26 0.15 10.75 9.00
N PHE A 27 0.78 9.57 8.91
CA PHE A 27 2.04 9.30 9.57
C PHE A 27 3.18 10.18 9.02
N LEU A 28 3.25 10.36 7.70
CA LEU A 28 4.22 11.23 7.03
C LEU A 28 4.12 12.68 7.48
N THR A 29 2.90 13.22 7.59
CA THR A 29 2.65 14.60 8.04
C THR A 29 3.10 14.83 9.49
N LYS A 30 2.98 13.81 10.34
CA LYS A 30 3.36 13.90 11.75
C LYS A 30 4.87 13.77 11.96
N LYS A 31 5.56 12.99 11.11
CA LYS A 31 7.01 12.81 11.17
C LYS A 31 7.57 12.31 9.84
N ALA A 32 8.34 13.15 9.16
CA ALA A 32 9.01 12.80 7.91
C ALA A 32 10.31 12.02 8.16
N THR A 33 10.19 10.78 8.64
CA THR A 33 11.30 9.82 8.71
C THR A 33 11.39 9.01 7.42
N ALA A 34 12.60 8.50 7.11
CA ALA A 34 12.82 7.69 5.90
C ALA A 34 11.87 6.47 5.80
N GLU A 35 11.48 5.91 6.94
CA GLU A 35 10.47 4.83 7.05
C GLU A 35 9.08 5.25 6.55
N ALA A 36 8.64 6.47 6.90
CA ALA A 36 7.35 7.02 6.48
C ALA A 36 7.30 7.26 4.97
N ILE A 37 8.42 7.73 4.40
CA ILE A 37 8.56 7.95 2.96
C ILE A 37 8.49 6.62 2.21
N LEU A 38 9.20 5.58 2.66
CA LEU A 38 9.13 4.25 2.05
C LEU A 38 7.71 3.67 2.08
N MET A 39 7.04 3.75 3.25
CA MET A 39 5.66 3.27 3.38
C MET A 39 4.69 4.04 2.48
N THR A 40 4.85 5.36 2.36
CA THR A 40 3.97 6.19 1.53
C THR A 40 4.15 5.90 0.05
N ILE A 41 5.39 5.71 -0.41
CA ILE A 41 5.67 5.35 -1.81
C ILE A 41 5.12 3.95 -2.12
N GLY A 42 5.32 2.98 -1.22
CA GLY A 42 4.75 1.64 -1.35
C GLY A 42 3.22 1.65 -1.39
N ALA A 43 2.57 2.33 -0.45
CA ALA A 43 1.10 2.45 -0.42
C ALA A 43 0.56 3.19 -1.65
N GLY A 44 1.23 4.26 -2.09
CA GLY A 44 0.83 5.05 -3.25
C GLY A 44 0.93 4.25 -4.56
N THR A 45 2.04 3.55 -4.76
CA THR A 45 2.21 2.67 -5.93
C THR A 45 1.23 1.50 -5.92
N GLY A 46 0.94 0.90 -4.76
CA GLY A 46 -0.09 -0.13 -4.63
C GLY A 46 -1.50 0.36 -4.99
N LEU A 47 -1.85 1.59 -4.60
CA LEU A 47 -3.13 2.19 -4.97
C LEU A 47 -3.24 2.46 -6.48
N ILE A 48 -2.18 2.96 -7.10
CA ILE A 48 -2.12 3.14 -8.56
C ILE A 48 -2.33 1.81 -9.28
N ILE A 49 -1.71 0.74 -8.80
CA ILE A 49 -1.86 -0.60 -9.38
C ILE A 49 -3.31 -1.10 -9.26
N HIS A 50 -3.94 -0.95 -8.09
CA HIS A 50 -5.34 -1.29 -7.91
C HIS A 50 -6.27 -0.51 -8.85
N LEU A 51 -5.97 0.77 -9.08
CA LEU A 51 -6.69 1.60 -10.04
C LEU A 51 -6.52 1.08 -11.49
N PHE A 52 -5.31 0.66 -11.85
CA PHE A 52 -5.04 0.01 -13.14
C PHE A 52 -5.83 -1.29 -13.32
N TYR A 53 -5.94 -2.11 -12.27
CA TYR A 53 -6.77 -3.33 -12.29
C TYR A 53 -8.25 -3.04 -12.54
N LEU A 54 -8.77 -1.94 -11.99
CA LEU A 54 -10.15 -1.51 -12.22
C LEU A 54 -10.37 -0.98 -13.65
N LEU A 55 -9.38 -0.27 -14.21
CA LEU A 55 -9.49 0.35 -15.53
C LEU A 55 -9.24 -0.64 -16.68
N MET A 56 -8.43 -1.67 -16.46
CA MET A 56 -8.08 -2.72 -17.42
C MET A 56 -9.30 -3.35 -18.13
N PRO A 57 -10.34 -3.85 -17.42
CA PRO A 57 -11.51 -4.47 -18.07
C PRO A 57 -12.25 -3.53 -19.03
N ILE A 58 -12.27 -2.22 -18.74
CA ILE A 58 -12.87 -1.19 -19.61
C ILE A 58 -12.03 -1.03 -20.88
N LEU A 59 -10.70 -0.97 -20.73
CA LEU A 59 -9.76 -0.79 -21.83
C LEU A 59 -9.72 -2.01 -22.78
N THR A 60 -9.79 -3.22 -22.23
CA THR A 60 -9.83 -4.46 -23.02
C THR A 60 -11.15 -4.65 -23.75
N SER A 61 -12.27 -4.20 -23.16
CA SER A 61 -13.58 -4.23 -23.80
C SER A 61 -13.65 -3.28 -25.00
N TYR A 62 -13.00 -2.10 -24.91
CA TYR A 62 -13.01 -1.12 -25.99
C TYR A 62 -12.16 -1.54 -27.20
N LYS A 63 -11.04 -2.25 -26.98
CA LYS A 63 -10.04 -2.52 -28.01
C LYS A 63 -9.97 -3.98 -28.49
N ASN A 64 -10.88 -4.85 -28.02
CA ASN A 64 -10.95 -6.29 -28.36
C ASN A 64 -9.57 -6.96 -28.38
N MET A 65 -8.75 -6.67 -27.36
CA MET A 65 -7.36 -7.13 -27.35
C MET A 65 -7.30 -8.66 -27.19
N PRO A 66 -6.42 -9.35 -27.93
CA PRO A 66 -6.22 -10.78 -27.77
C PRO A 66 -5.69 -11.11 -26.36
N TYR A 67 -6.19 -12.21 -25.80
CA TYR A 67 -5.94 -12.62 -24.41
C TYR A 67 -4.45 -12.79 -24.06
N SER A 68 -3.61 -13.12 -25.05
CA SER A 68 -2.15 -13.24 -24.86
C SER A 68 -1.46 -11.91 -24.52
N ASN A 69 -2.02 -10.79 -24.99
CA ASN A 69 -1.45 -9.48 -24.71
C ASN A 69 -1.89 -9.00 -23.33
N ILE A 70 -3.11 -9.35 -22.93
CA ILE A 70 -3.68 -9.03 -21.63
C ILE A 70 -2.88 -9.72 -20.50
N SER A 71 -2.55 -11.00 -20.66
CA SER A 71 -1.77 -11.75 -19.65
C SER A 71 -0.38 -11.14 -19.41
N LYS A 72 0.33 -10.73 -20.48
CA LYS A 72 1.64 -10.06 -20.37
C LYS A 72 1.56 -8.77 -19.56
N TYR A 73 0.52 -7.94 -19.76
CA TYR A 73 0.32 -6.73 -18.98
C TYR A 73 0.10 -7.04 -17.49
N TYR A 74 -0.75 -8.02 -17.17
CA TYR A 74 -0.97 -8.43 -15.78
C TYR A 74 0.28 -8.99 -15.12
N THR A 75 1.14 -9.72 -15.84
CA THR A 75 2.42 -10.20 -15.29
C THR A 75 3.34 -9.03 -14.91
N VAL A 76 3.49 -8.04 -15.79
CA VAL A 76 4.34 -6.86 -15.49
C VAL A 76 3.78 -6.08 -14.30
N ILE A 77 2.47 -5.83 -14.29
CA ILE A 77 1.78 -5.16 -13.17
C ILE A 77 1.96 -5.95 -11.88
N GLY A 78 1.90 -7.29 -11.93
CA GLY A 78 2.14 -8.17 -10.79
C GLY A 78 3.53 -8.02 -10.19
N VAL A 79 4.57 -7.93 -11.02
CA VAL A 79 5.96 -7.70 -10.55
C VAL A 79 6.10 -6.34 -9.86
N PHE A 80 5.53 -5.28 -10.44
CA PHE A 80 5.51 -3.95 -9.81
C PHE A 80 4.75 -3.96 -8.48
N ASN A 81 3.64 -4.70 -8.41
CA ASN A 81 2.86 -4.83 -7.18
C ASN A 81 3.66 -5.52 -6.08
N PHE A 82 4.40 -6.56 -6.44
CA PHE A 82 5.28 -7.26 -5.51
C PHE A 82 6.37 -6.33 -4.97
N ILE A 83 7.04 -5.58 -5.85
CA ILE A 83 8.09 -4.61 -5.44
C ILE A 83 7.51 -3.51 -4.53
N SER A 84 6.32 -3.01 -4.87
CA SER A 84 5.61 -1.99 -4.11
C SER A 84 5.23 -2.48 -2.72
N GLY A 85 4.69 -3.70 -2.63
CA GLY A 85 4.37 -4.36 -1.35
C GLY A 85 5.61 -4.61 -0.50
N LEU A 86 6.73 -5.00 -1.12
CA LEU A 86 8.00 -5.21 -0.41
C LEU A 86 8.54 -3.89 0.17
N CYS A 87 8.46 -2.80 -0.60
CA CYS A 87 8.83 -1.46 -0.16
C CYS A 87 7.96 -1.01 1.04
N PHE A 88 6.65 -1.22 0.96
CA PHE A 88 5.73 -0.94 2.06
C PHE A 88 6.07 -1.74 3.33
N ALA A 89 6.30 -3.05 3.17
CA ALA A 89 6.62 -3.95 4.29
C ALA A 89 7.94 -3.58 4.97
N ILE A 90 8.98 -3.24 4.20
CA ILE A 90 10.27 -2.80 4.75
C ILE A 90 10.11 -1.50 5.53
N GLY A 91 9.41 -0.51 4.97
CA GLY A 91 9.13 0.75 5.67
C GLY A 91 8.38 0.52 6.99
N PHE A 92 7.39 -0.38 6.98
CA PHE A 92 6.62 -0.72 8.18
C PHE A 92 7.45 -1.46 9.23
N LEU A 93 8.32 -2.37 8.81
CA LEU A 93 9.18 -3.12 9.71
C LEU A 93 10.20 -2.21 10.42
N ILE A 94 10.79 -1.26 9.69
CA ILE A 94 11.69 -0.25 10.27
C ILE A 94 10.96 0.60 11.32
N LEU A 95 9.72 1.00 11.02
CA LEU A 95 8.86 1.74 11.95
C LEU A 95 8.63 0.98 13.27
N ILE A 96 8.31 -0.31 13.19
CA ILE A 96 8.11 -1.16 14.38
C ILE A 96 9.39 -1.23 15.20
N ILE A 97 10.54 -1.51 14.57
CA ILE A 97 11.84 -1.61 15.25
C ILE A 97 12.18 -0.31 15.96
N ASN A 98 12.00 0.84 15.29
CA ASN A 98 12.27 2.15 15.86
C ASN A 98 11.33 2.49 17.02
N THR A 99 10.07 2.08 16.94
CA THR A 99 9.07 2.26 18.00
C THR A 99 9.41 1.44 19.24
N VAL A 100 9.75 0.16 19.07
CA VAL A 100 10.18 -0.73 20.15
C VAL A 100 11.45 -0.22 20.82
N LYS A 101 12.45 0.19 20.03
CA LYS A 101 13.71 0.74 20.54
C LYS A 101 13.50 2.03 21.34
N LYS A 102 12.64 2.94 20.86
CA LYS A 102 12.30 4.18 21.57
C LYS A 102 11.59 3.91 22.90
N ASN A 103 10.63 2.99 22.92
CA ASN A 103 9.92 2.63 24.15
C ASN A 103 10.85 1.96 25.18
N LYS A 104 11.84 1.18 24.73
CA LYS A 104 12.84 0.58 25.63
C LYS A 104 13.70 1.64 26.33
N ILE A 105 14.10 2.70 25.62
CA ILE A 105 14.89 3.80 26.18
C ILE A 105 14.08 4.62 27.20
N VAL A 106 12.79 4.85 26.95
CA VAL A 106 11.92 5.59 27.87
C VAL A 106 11.75 4.85 29.20
N ASN A 107 11.58 3.52 29.17
CA ASN A 107 11.52 2.72 30.39
C ASN A 107 12.86 2.66 31.14
N ASP A 108 13.98 2.62 30.44
CA ASP A 108 15.32 2.63 31.06
C ASP A 108 15.61 3.97 31.78
N GLN A 109 15.23 5.10 31.16
CA GLN A 109 15.37 6.42 31.79
C GLN A 109 14.44 6.63 32.99
N SER A 110 13.23 6.06 32.97
CA SER A 110 12.32 6.11 34.13
C SER A 110 12.82 5.32 35.33
N THR A 111 13.67 4.33 35.12
CA THR A 111 14.20 3.48 36.20
C THR A 111 15.48 4.08 36.81
N LYS A 112 16.26 4.82 36.00
CA LYS A 112 17.53 5.45 36.43
C LYS A 112 17.37 6.77 37.20
N SER A 113 16.18 7.36 37.26
CA SER A 113 15.92 8.62 37.97
C SER A 113 15.45 8.44 39.42
N ILE A 114 15.55 7.23 39.98
CA ILE A 114 15.09 6.89 41.34
C ILE A 114 16.29 6.64 42.29
N ASP A 115 17.52 6.75 41.81
CA ASP A 115 18.75 6.71 42.65
C ASP A 115 19.29 8.13 42.95
#